data_AF-A0A081N7Y0-F1
#
_entry.id   AF-A0A081N7Y0-F1
#
_cell.length_a   1.000
_cell.length_b   1.000
_cell.length_c   1.000
_cell.angle_alpha   90.00
_cell.angle_beta   90.00
_cell.angle_gamma   90.00
#
_symmetry.space_group_name_H-M   'P 1'
#
loop_
_entity.id
_entity.type
_entity.pdbx_description
1 polymer ?
#
loop_
_entity_poly.entity_id
_entity_poly.type
_entity_poly.pdbx_seq_one_letter_code
_entity_poly.pdbx_strand_id
1 'polypeptide(L)' 'MPKFKFKAAVTVSCWTEVEAETLEEAMTEAKQRSLASLPYQPFSSPVNESWHFDNDGEPQEIESEDD' A
#
# COMPACT_ATOMS: atom_id res chain seq x y z
N MET A 1 -8.33 -11.41 -30.14
CA MET A 1 -9.34 -11.40 -29.07
C MET A 1 -9.55 -9.95 -28.65
N PRO A 2 -10.79 -9.53 -28.32
CA PRO A 2 -11.04 -8.19 -27.81
C PRO A 2 -10.34 -7.98 -26.47
N LYS A 3 -9.95 -6.73 -26.20
CA LYS A 3 -9.35 -6.29 -24.93
C LYS A 3 -10.35 -5.37 -24.24
N PHE A 4 -10.52 -5.53 -22.94
CA PHE A 4 -11.40 -4.70 -22.12
C PHE A 4 -10.60 -4.11 -20.98
N LYS A 5 -10.94 -2.89 -20.55
CA LYS A 5 -10.29 -2.19 -19.45
C LYS A 5 -11.32 -1.89 -18.37
N PHE A 6 -10.95 -2.17 -17.13
CA PHE A 6 -11.77 -1.93 -15.96
C PHE A 6 -10.99 -1.13 -14.94
N LYS A 7 -11.71 -0.32 -14.18
CA LYS A 7 -11.19 0.40 -13.01
C LYS A 7 -11.97 -0.07 -11.78
N ALA A 8 -11.29 -0.16 -10.64
CA ALA A 8 -11.88 -0.53 -9.36
C ALA A 8 -11.16 0.21 -8.23
N ALA A 9 -11.86 0.43 -7.11
CA ALA A 9 -11.23 0.76 -5.84
C ALA A 9 -10.81 -0.53 -5.13
N VAL A 10 -9.68 -0.54 -4.42
CA VAL A 10 -9.24 -1.72 -3.65
C VAL A 10 -8.95 -1.27 -2.23
N THR A 11 -9.56 -1.92 -1.25
CA THR A 11 -9.17 -1.79 0.16
C THR A 11 -8.12 -2.86 0.45
N VAL A 12 -7.05 -2.50 1.12
CA VAL A 12 -5.93 -3.38 1.48
C VAL A 12 -5.54 -3.14 2.92
N SER A 13 -5.19 -4.20 3.66
CA SER A 13 -4.49 -4.02 4.93
C SER A 13 -3.05 -3.62 4.65
N CYS A 14 -2.45 -2.80 5.52
CA CYS A 14 -1.07 -2.35 5.37
C CYS A 14 -0.36 -2.31 6.72
N TRP A 15 0.97 -2.47 6.70
CA TRP A 15 1.82 -2.36 7.88
C TRP A 15 3.09 -1.54 7.60
N THR A 16 3.69 -0.98 8.65
CA THR A 16 4.99 -0.30 8.59
C THR A 16 5.70 -0.46 9.92
N GLU A 17 7.03 -0.54 9.91
CA GLU A 17 7.85 -0.64 11.12
C GLU A 17 8.57 0.68 11.36
N VAL A 18 8.37 1.27 12.54
CA VAL A 18 8.97 2.55 12.95
C VAL A 18 9.80 2.32 14.21
N GLU A 19 11.02 2.84 14.23
CA GLU A 19 11.90 2.86 15.40
C GLU A 19 11.90 4.27 15.99
N ALA A 20 11.38 4.42 17.22
CA ALA A 20 11.28 5.71 17.91
C ALA A 20 11.33 5.53 19.44
N GLU A 21 11.61 6.61 20.18
CA GLU A 21 11.72 6.55 21.64
C GLU A 21 10.35 6.56 22.34
N THR A 22 9.32 7.07 21.65
CA THR A 22 7.95 7.14 22.18
C THR A 22 6.90 6.71 21.14
N LEU A 23 5.72 6.31 21.63
CA LEU A 23 4.60 5.96 20.77
C LEU A 23 4.08 7.17 19.97
N GLU A 24 4.09 8.37 20.57
CA GLU A 24 3.62 9.59 19.90
C GLU A 24 4.53 9.96 18.71
N GLU A 25 5.83 9.83 18.90
CA GLU A 25 6.82 10.00 17.84
C GLU A 25 6.64 8.94 16.74
N ALA A 26 6.52 7.67 17.12
CA ALA A 26 6.30 6.57 16.18
C ALA A 26 5.05 6.79 15.31
N MET A 27 3.95 7.23 15.93
CA MET A 27 2.70 7.55 15.22
C MET A 27 2.84 8.76 14.29
N THR A 28 3.61 9.76 14.69
CA THR A 28 3.86 10.95 13.88
C THR A 28 4.65 10.58 12.62
N GLU A 29 5.69 9.76 12.78
CA GLU A 29 6.50 9.27 11.67
C GLU A 29 5.69 8.36 10.73
N ALA A 30 4.94 7.38 11.27
CA ALA A 30 4.12 6.47 10.47
C ALA A 30 3.13 7.21 9.55
N LYS A 31 2.53 8.31 10.05
CA LYS A 31 1.56 9.13 9.29
C LYS A 31 2.18 9.91 8.13
N GLN A 32 3.49 10.13 8.14
CA GLN A 32 4.19 10.86 7.09
C GLN A 32 4.68 9.94 5.96
N ARG A 33 4.65 8.61 6.16
CA ARG A 33 5.12 7.63 5.18
C ARG A 33 4.13 7.44 4.03
N SER A 34 4.67 7.19 2.85
CA SER A 34 3.88 6.84 1.66
C SER A 34 3.67 5.32 1.58
N LEU A 35 2.68 4.89 0.80
CA LEU A 35 2.54 3.48 0.40
C LEU A 35 3.73 3.07 -0.47
N ALA A 36 4.23 1.86 -0.27
CA ALA A 36 5.26 1.28 -1.11
C ALA A 36 4.73 1.12 -2.55
N SER A 37 5.52 1.54 -3.54
CA SER A 37 5.17 1.37 -4.95
C SER A 37 5.38 -0.05 -5.48
N LEU A 38 6.07 -0.88 -4.70
CA LEU A 38 6.40 -2.27 -5.02
C LEU A 38 6.04 -3.19 -3.85
N PRO A 39 5.78 -4.48 -4.11
CA PRO A 39 5.63 -5.47 -3.05
C PRO A 39 6.87 -5.51 -2.17
N TYR A 40 6.69 -5.81 -0.88
CA TYR A 40 7.79 -5.96 0.07
C TYR A 40 8.86 -6.92 -0.48
N GLN A 41 10.08 -6.41 -0.67
CA GLN A 41 11.25 -7.19 -1.05
C GLN A 41 12.23 -7.15 0.13
N PRO A 42 12.46 -8.27 0.84
CA PRO A 42 13.25 -8.29 2.08
C PRO A 42 14.71 -7.82 1.96
N PHE A 43 15.22 -7.63 0.74
CA PHE A 43 16.64 -7.38 0.46
C PHE A 43 16.91 -6.17 -0.47
N SER A 44 15.93 -5.31 -0.73
CA SER A 44 16.13 -4.09 -1.55
C SER A 44 15.66 -2.84 -0.79
N SER A 45 16.56 -1.85 -0.63
CA SER A 45 16.39 -0.43 -0.23
C SER A 45 15.19 0.01 0.63
N PRO A 46 15.43 0.95 1.56
CA PRO A 46 15.08 0.80 2.97
C PRO A 46 13.63 0.33 3.14
N VAL A 47 13.50 -0.89 3.66
CA VAL A 47 12.26 -1.49 4.19
C VAL A 47 11.52 -0.55 5.15
N ASN A 48 12.23 0.42 5.71
CA ASN A 48 11.89 1.14 6.93
C ASN A 48 11.17 2.47 6.69
N GLU A 49 10.73 2.83 5.48
CA GLU A 49 10.14 4.17 5.21
C GLU A 49 8.84 4.15 4.42
N SER A 50 8.14 3.01 4.37
CA SER A 50 6.89 2.90 3.62
C SER A 50 5.88 1.98 4.29
N TRP A 51 4.62 2.17 3.93
CA TRP A 51 3.55 1.22 4.24
C TRP A 51 3.57 0.09 3.21
N HIS A 52 3.61 -1.15 3.69
CA HIS A 52 3.64 -2.36 2.88
C HIS A 52 2.25 -3.00 2.87
N PHE A 53 1.80 -3.43 1.69
CA PHE A 53 0.50 -4.09 1.55
C PHE A 53 0.52 -5.50 2.10
N ASP A 54 -0.53 -5.85 2.83
CA ASP A 54 -0.92 -7.24 3.02
C ASP A 54 -1.70 -7.71 1.79
N ASN A 55 -1.57 -9.01 1.49
CA ASN A 55 -2.15 -9.59 0.27
C ASN A 55 -3.62 -10.03 0.49
N ASP A 56 -4.42 -9.17 1.11
CA ASP A 56 -5.79 -9.46 1.55
C ASP A 56 -6.85 -8.53 0.92
N GLY A 57 -6.46 -7.66 0.00
CA GLY A 57 -7.38 -6.69 -0.61
C GLY A 57 -8.30 -7.27 -1.67
N GLU A 58 -9.53 -6.76 -1.70
CA GLU A 58 -10.54 -7.12 -2.70
C GLU A 58 -10.99 -5.88 -3.50
N PRO A 59 -11.14 -5.98 -4.84
CA PRO A 59 -11.65 -4.90 -5.66
C PRO A 59 -13.15 -4.69 -5.41
N GLN A 60 -13.53 -3.42 -5.28
CA GLN A 60 -14.88 -2.92 -5.11
C GLN A 60 -15.16 -1.87 -6.18
N GLU A 61 -16.44 -1.57 -6.44
CA GLU A 61 -16.86 -0.51 -7.37
C GLU A 61 -16.22 -0.65 -8.76
N ILE A 62 -16.32 -1.86 -9.35
CA ILE A 62 -15.71 -2.16 -10.64
C ILE A 62 -16.54 -1.54 -11.77
N GLU A 63 -15.89 -0.72 -12.60
CA GLU A 63 -16.50 -0.02 -13.73
C GLU A 63 -15.75 -0.33 -15.02
N SER A 64 -16.47 -0.48 -16.14
CA SER A 64 -15.86 -0.53 -17.48
C SER A 64 -15.48 0.88 -17.92
N GLU A 65 -14.27 1.04 -18.44
CA GLU A 65 -13.96 2.20 -19.28
C GLU A 65 -14.40 1.84 -20.70
N ASP A 66 -15.66 2.14 -21.02
CA ASP A 66 -16.14 2.14 -22.41
C ASP A 66 -15.65 3.44 -23.09
N ASP A 67 -14.84 3.31 -24.14
CA ASP A 67 -14.37 4.43 -25.00
C ASP A 67 -15.53 5.09 -25.78
#